data_AF-A0A484XWN4-F1
#
_entry.id   AF-A0A484XWN4-F1
#
_cell.length_a   1.000
_cell.length_b   1.000
_cell.length_c   1.000
_cell.angle_alpha   90.00
_cell.angle_beta   90.00
_cell.angle_gamma   90.00
#
_symmetry.space_group_name_H-M   'P 1'
#
loop_
_entity.id
_entity.type
_entity.pdbx_description
1 polymer ?
#
loop_
_entity_poly.entity_id
_entity_poly.type
_entity_poly.pdbx_seq_one_letter_code
_entity_poly.pdbx_strand_id
1 'polypeptide(L)'
;MEKSTHFVVQCVEKNKLDSGIDFVIQPIFDLSRFVCIGGEVLVRGTHRRNIVPPHLFISELEKSGGILPMGDYILAQAFKFLAGQPREHLDNQLFTFNISWVQLQDSHFAARVLALIAAHPLAPRNLVFEITDGADQLDETGEAEPRYVARCGDQPGLGRD
;
A
#
# COMPACT_ATOMS: atom_id res chain seq x y z
N MET A 1 20.50 11.77 6.86
CA MET A 1 19.43 10.75 6.75
C MET A 1 18.38 10.95 7.84
N GLU A 2 18.78 10.91 9.11
CA GLU A 2 17.90 11.11 10.29
C GLU A 2 17.02 12.38 10.24
N LYS A 3 17.57 13.54 9.84
CA LYS A 3 16.78 14.78 9.66
C LYS A 3 15.66 14.66 8.61
N SER A 4 15.85 13.86 7.56
CA SER A 4 14.84 13.67 6.50
C SER A 4 13.75 12.71 6.96
N THR A 5 14.11 11.63 7.65
CA THR A 5 13.16 10.73 8.30
C THR A 5 12.28 11.49 9.28
N HIS A 6 12.88 12.25 10.19
CA HIS A 6 12.15 13.04 11.17
C HIS A 6 11.21 14.06 10.52
N PHE A 7 11.63 14.69 9.41
CA PHE A 7 10.76 15.58 8.64
C PHE A 7 9.52 14.86 8.10
N VAL A 8 9.69 13.68 7.50
CA VAL A 8 8.57 12.87 6.96
C VAL A 8 7.59 12.49 8.07
N VAL A 9 8.10 12.03 9.21
CA VAL A 9 7.26 11.68 10.38
C VAL A 9 6.50 12.91 10.87
N GLN A 10 7.17 14.05 11.04
CA GLN A 10 6.49 15.29 11.43
C GLN A 10 5.42 15.75 10.43
N CYS A 11 5.62 15.54 9.13
CA CYS A 11 4.61 15.81 8.12
C CYS A 11 3.36 14.97 8.38
N VAL A 12 3.51 13.67 8.65
CA VAL A 12 2.39 12.79 8.96
C VAL A 12 1.70 13.19 10.27
N GLU A 13 2.44 13.38 11.35
CA GLU A 13 1.90 13.73 12.67
C GLU A 13 1.15 15.07 12.67
N LYS A 14 1.60 16.02 11.84
CA LYS A 14 0.95 17.33 11.67
C LYS A 14 -0.11 17.34 10.57
N ASN A 15 -0.45 16.17 10.01
CA ASN A 15 -1.41 16.00 8.92
C ASN A 15 -1.10 16.84 7.65
N LYS A 16 0.19 17.00 7.33
CA LYS A 16 0.74 17.67 6.14
C LYS A 16 1.30 16.63 5.16
N LEU A 17 0.46 15.67 4.79
CA LEU A 17 0.84 14.47 4.06
C LEU A 17 1.37 14.80 2.65
N ASP A 18 0.72 15.74 1.96
CA ASP A 18 1.09 16.25 0.64
C ASP A 18 2.52 16.82 0.57
N SER A 19 3.07 17.25 1.70
CA SER A 19 4.38 17.87 1.80
C SER A 19 5.53 16.88 2.03
N GLY A 20 5.22 15.64 2.42
CA GLY A 20 6.23 14.69 2.89
C GLY A 20 6.00 13.23 2.49
N ILE A 21 4.85 12.89 1.91
CA ILE A 21 4.46 11.54 1.55
C ILE A 21 3.99 11.51 0.10
N ASP A 22 4.50 10.53 -0.64
CA ASP A 22 4.12 10.23 -2.02
C ASP A 22 4.12 8.71 -2.24
N PHE A 23 3.76 8.26 -3.44
CA PHE A 23 3.90 6.86 -3.84
C PHE A 23 4.58 6.74 -5.19
N VAL A 24 5.14 5.56 -5.44
CA VAL A 24 5.60 5.13 -6.76
C VAL A 24 4.91 3.82 -7.10
N ILE A 25 4.81 3.51 -8.39
CA ILE A 25 4.31 2.21 -8.86
C ILE A 25 5.48 1.43 -9.44
N GLN A 26 5.78 0.28 -8.84
CA GLN A 26 6.78 -0.65 -9.36
C GLN A 26 6.11 -1.66 -10.30
N PRO A 27 6.48 -1.72 -11.59
CA PRO A 27 5.85 -2.64 -12.54
C PRO A 27 6.08 -4.12 -12.18
N ILE A 28 5.07 -4.95 -12.41
CA ILE A 28 5.12 -6.41 -12.26
C ILE A 28 4.98 -7.05 -13.64
N PHE A 29 5.83 -8.02 -13.96
CA PHE A 29 5.87 -8.67 -15.28
C PHE A 29 5.52 -10.16 -15.19
N ASP A 30 4.67 -10.63 -16.12
CA ASP A 30 4.56 -12.06 -16.43
C ASP A 30 5.78 -12.45 -17.29
N LEU A 31 6.67 -13.25 -16.72
CA LEU A 31 7.91 -13.67 -17.39
C LEU A 31 7.69 -14.68 -18.51
N SER A 32 6.56 -15.40 -18.53
CA SER A 32 6.23 -16.33 -19.61
C SER A 32 5.81 -15.61 -20.88
N ARG A 33 5.12 -14.46 -20.72
CA ARG A 33 4.59 -13.64 -21.81
C ARG A 33 5.42 -12.39 -22.09
N PHE A 34 6.34 -12.03 -21.19
CA PHE A 34 7.09 -10.76 -21.21
C PHE A 34 6.20 -9.52 -21.30
N VAL A 35 5.06 -9.53 -20.60
CA VAL A 35 4.14 -8.39 -20.54
C VAL A 35 4.02 -7.87 -19.11
N CYS A 36 3.86 -6.55 -18.99
CA CYS A 36 3.51 -5.93 -17.71
C CYS A 36 2.07 -6.34 -17.35
N ILE A 37 1.89 -6.89 -16.15
CA ILE A 37 0.59 -7.35 -15.65
C ILE A 37 0.06 -6.48 -14.50
N GLY A 38 0.71 -5.34 -14.23
CA GLY A 38 0.30 -4.44 -13.17
C GLY A 38 1.46 -3.80 -12.44
N GLY A 39 1.24 -3.41 -11.19
CA GLY A 39 2.28 -2.82 -10.37
C GLY A 39 1.97 -2.76 -8.88
N GLU A 40 3.02 -2.69 -8.09
CA GLU A 40 2.95 -2.51 -6.64
C GLU A 40 2.99 -1.03 -6.30
N VAL A 41 2.00 -0.57 -5.53
CA VAL A 41 1.93 0.79 -4.99
C VAL A 41 2.81 0.85 -3.74
N LEU A 42 3.89 1.61 -3.84
CA LEU A 42 4.94 1.69 -2.83
C LEU A 42 5.06 3.11 -2.28
N VAL A 43 4.81 3.26 -0.98
CA VAL A 43 4.95 4.54 -0.29
C VAL A 43 6.40 5.03 -0.28
N ARG A 44 6.58 6.34 -0.43
CA ARG A 44 7.86 7.04 -0.35
C ARG A 44 7.71 8.30 0.51
N GLY A 45 8.66 8.52 1.40
CA GLY A 45 8.81 9.82 2.03
C GLY A 45 9.53 10.77 1.09
N THR A 46 9.27 12.07 1.18
CA THR A 46 9.95 13.08 0.37
C THR A 46 10.47 14.22 1.25
N HIS A 47 11.74 14.59 1.10
CA HIS A 47 12.31 15.76 1.76
C HIS A 47 13.32 16.45 0.85
N ARG A 48 13.08 17.73 0.50
CA ARG A 48 13.95 18.54 -0.37
C ARG A 48 14.31 17.85 -1.69
N ARG A 49 13.31 17.24 -2.36
CA ARG A 49 13.44 16.45 -3.60
C ARG A 49 14.20 15.13 -3.48
N ASN A 50 14.60 14.73 -2.26
CA ASN A 50 15.15 13.40 -2.03
C ASN A 50 14.05 12.45 -1.58
N ILE A 51 14.09 11.24 -2.12
CA ILE A 51 13.24 10.13 -1.67
C ILE A 51 13.81 9.58 -0.36
N VAL A 52 12.95 9.43 0.63
CA VAL A 52 13.21 8.75 1.90
C VAL A 52 12.56 7.37 1.83
N PRO A 53 13.32 6.28 1.96
CA PRO A 53 12.77 4.94 1.86
C PRO A 53 11.86 4.60 3.06
N PRO A 54 10.83 3.75 2.85
CA PRO A 54 9.82 3.43 3.86
C PRO A 54 10.38 2.82 5.14
N HIS A 55 11.38 1.92 5.04
CA HIS A 55 11.97 1.27 6.21
C HIS A 55 12.54 2.24 7.26
N LEU A 56 12.81 3.51 6.89
CA LEU A 56 13.29 4.51 7.84
C LEU A 56 12.18 5.13 8.69
N PHE A 57 10.93 5.16 8.24
CA PHE A 57 9.85 5.88 8.93
C PHE A 57 8.63 5.02 9.26
N ILE A 58 8.41 3.88 8.59
CA ILE A 58 7.22 3.04 8.80
C ILE A 58 7.10 2.60 10.26
N SER A 59 8.16 2.04 10.85
CA SER A 59 8.11 1.56 12.24
C SER A 59 7.85 2.66 13.26
N GLU A 60 8.22 3.90 12.98
CA GLU A 60 7.92 5.05 13.85
C GLU A 60 6.43 5.43 13.73
N LEU A 61 5.91 5.46 12.50
CA LEU A 61 4.50 5.74 12.23
C LEU A 61 3.55 4.65 12.72
N GLU A 62 3.97 3.40 12.74
CA GLU A 62 3.20 2.31 13.35
C GLU A 62 3.08 2.50 14.86
N LYS A 63 4.20 2.82 15.54
CA LYS A 63 4.23 3.08 16.99
C LYS A 63 3.43 4.31 17.40
N SER A 64 3.45 5.37 16.58
CA SER A 64 2.73 6.61 16.86
C SER A 64 1.28 6.60 16.37
N GLY A 65 0.86 5.58 15.60
CA GLY A 65 -0.43 5.52 14.94
C GLY A 65 -0.54 6.38 13.68
N GLY A 66 0.51 7.12 13.30
CA GLY A 66 0.56 7.90 12.07
C GLY A 66 0.44 7.05 10.79
N ILE A 67 0.66 5.74 10.88
CA ILE A 67 0.44 4.79 9.77
C ILE A 67 -1.00 4.82 9.26
N LEU A 68 -1.98 5.06 10.14
CA LEU A 68 -3.41 5.08 9.80
C LEU A 68 -3.76 6.23 8.83
N PRO A 69 -3.58 7.52 9.19
CA PRO A 69 -3.90 8.62 8.28
C PRO A 69 -3.01 8.64 7.03
N MET A 70 -1.75 8.21 7.16
CA MET A 70 -0.83 8.13 6.02
C MET A 70 -1.25 7.05 5.02
N GLY A 71 -1.65 5.87 5.50
CA GLY A 71 -2.19 4.79 4.67
C GLY A 71 -3.48 5.17 3.96
N ASP A 72 -4.43 5.79 4.67
CA ASP A 72 -5.68 6.30 4.08
C ASP A 72 -5.38 7.31 2.95
N TYR A 73 -4.43 8.22 3.18
CA TYR A 73 -4.00 9.19 2.19
C TYR A 73 -3.38 8.53 0.95
N ILE A 74 -2.45 7.58 1.13
CA ILE A 74 -1.81 6.87 0.01
C ILE A 74 -2.83 6.09 -0.80
N LEU A 75 -3.75 5.37 -0.15
CA LEU A 75 -4.83 4.66 -0.85
C LEU A 75 -5.68 5.63 -1.68
N ALA A 76 -6.09 6.76 -1.10
CA ALA A 76 -6.88 7.76 -1.81
C ALA A 76 -6.13 8.35 -3.03
N GLN A 77 -4.84 8.68 -2.88
CA GLN A 77 -4.03 9.22 -4.00
C GLN A 77 -3.83 8.19 -5.10
N ALA A 78 -3.51 6.95 -4.74
CA ALA A 78 -3.30 5.88 -5.71
C ALA A 78 -4.59 5.53 -6.46
N PHE A 79 -5.73 5.44 -5.77
CA PHE A 79 -7.02 5.18 -6.41
C PHE A 79 -7.40 6.29 -7.38
N LYS A 80 -7.20 7.55 -6.97
CA LYS A 80 -7.42 8.71 -7.84
C LYS A 80 -6.51 8.67 -9.07
N PHE A 81 -5.23 8.34 -8.90
CA PHE A 81 -4.28 8.21 -10.00
C PHE A 81 -4.69 7.12 -10.99
N LEU A 82 -5.05 5.93 -10.48
CA LEU A 82 -5.47 4.80 -11.29
C LEU A 82 -6.78 5.11 -12.03
N ALA A 83 -7.75 5.74 -11.37
CA ALA A 83 -9.02 6.14 -12.00
C ALA A 83 -8.83 7.15 -13.16
N GLY A 84 -7.73 7.90 -13.17
CA GLY A 84 -7.37 8.81 -14.25
C GLY A 84 -6.69 8.15 -15.45
N GLN A 85 -6.33 6.86 -15.36
CA GLN A 85 -5.70 6.13 -16.46
C GLN A 85 -6.74 5.64 -17.48
N PRO A 86 -6.34 5.46 -18.76
CA PRO A 86 -7.19 4.81 -19.76
C PRO A 86 -7.66 3.43 -19.30
N ARG A 87 -8.96 3.12 -19.48
CA ARG A 87 -9.54 1.84 -19.05
C ARG A 87 -8.83 0.63 -19.64
N GLU A 88 -8.39 0.74 -20.90
CA GLU A 88 -7.62 -0.31 -21.60
C GLU A 88 -6.30 -0.65 -20.91
N HIS A 89 -5.70 0.30 -20.18
CA HIS A 89 -4.52 0.04 -19.37
C HIS A 89 -4.88 -0.67 -18.07
N LEU A 90 -6.10 -0.53 -17.56
CA LEU A 90 -6.49 -1.09 -16.27
C LEU A 90 -7.06 -2.49 -16.37
N ASP A 91 -7.85 -2.80 -17.42
CA ASP A 91 -8.72 -3.99 -17.47
C ASP A 91 -8.02 -5.33 -17.16
N ASN A 92 -6.73 -5.45 -17.50
CA ASN A 92 -5.91 -6.66 -17.29
C ASN A 92 -4.72 -6.44 -16.34
N GLN A 93 -4.67 -5.33 -15.62
CA GLN A 93 -3.60 -5.03 -14.66
C GLN A 93 -4.04 -5.25 -13.21
N LEU A 94 -3.14 -5.80 -12.39
CA LEU A 94 -3.30 -5.96 -10.95
C LEU A 94 -2.48 -4.91 -10.21
N PHE A 95 -3.11 -4.19 -9.29
CA PHE A 95 -2.43 -3.23 -8.43
C PHE A 95 -2.40 -3.72 -7.00
N THR A 96 -1.18 -3.87 -6.47
CA THR A 96 -0.95 -4.33 -5.10
C THR A 96 -0.75 -3.16 -4.16
N PHE A 97 -1.39 -3.20 -2.99
CA PHE A 97 -1.30 -2.19 -1.94
C PHE A 97 -0.83 -2.84 -0.65
N ASN A 98 0.26 -2.33 -0.07
CA ASN A 98 0.78 -2.80 1.21
C ASN A 98 -0.04 -2.21 2.37
N ILE A 99 -0.54 -3.08 3.24
CA ILE A 99 -1.33 -2.73 4.41
C ILE A 99 -0.59 -3.23 5.65
N SER A 100 -0.30 -2.32 6.59
CA SER A 100 0.27 -2.67 7.89
C SER A 100 -0.76 -3.39 8.76
N TRP A 101 -0.30 -4.30 9.62
CA TRP A 101 -1.12 -4.93 10.65
C TRP A 101 -1.90 -3.92 11.51
N VAL A 102 -1.27 -2.78 11.85
CA VAL A 102 -1.92 -1.72 12.64
C VAL A 102 -3.14 -1.14 11.92
N GLN A 103 -3.10 -1.03 10.58
CA GLN A 103 -4.24 -0.58 9.78
C GLN A 103 -5.37 -1.61 9.75
N LEU A 104 -5.05 -2.91 9.72
CA LEU A 104 -6.06 -3.97 9.74
C LEU A 104 -6.80 -4.07 11.07
N GLN A 105 -6.12 -3.75 12.17
CA GLN A 105 -6.74 -3.73 13.49
C GLN A 105 -7.75 -2.59 13.66
N ASP A 106 -7.73 -1.57 12.78
CA ASP A 106 -8.75 -0.53 12.75
C ASP A 106 -10.07 -1.09 12.19
N SER A 107 -11.08 -1.19 13.06
CA SER A 107 -12.43 -1.65 12.73
C SER A 107 -13.11 -0.90 11.57
N HIS A 108 -12.66 0.32 11.26
CA HIS A 108 -13.20 1.14 10.17
C HIS A 108 -12.42 1.02 8.86
N PHE A 109 -11.26 0.36 8.85
CA PHE A 109 -10.38 0.30 7.67
C PHE A 109 -11.08 -0.31 6.45
N ALA A 110 -11.70 -1.48 6.61
CA ALA A 110 -12.41 -2.15 5.51
C ALA A 110 -13.53 -1.26 4.92
N ALA A 111 -14.27 -0.55 5.77
CA ALA A 111 -15.32 0.36 5.31
C ALA A 111 -14.76 1.54 4.50
N ARG A 112 -13.61 2.10 4.90
CA ARG A 112 -12.94 3.17 4.14
C ARG A 112 -12.43 2.68 2.79
N VAL A 113 -11.82 1.50 2.73
CA VAL A 113 -11.37 0.89 1.47
C VAL A 113 -12.54 0.64 0.53
N LEU A 114 -13.64 0.06 1.02
CA LEU A 114 -14.85 -0.17 0.22
C LEU A 114 -15.46 1.14 -0.31
N ALA A 115 -15.45 2.20 0.50
CA ALA A 115 -15.89 3.52 0.06
C ALA A 115 -15.00 4.08 -1.06
N LEU A 116 -13.67 3.90 -0.98
CA LEU A 116 -12.75 4.28 -2.05
C LEU A 116 -13.00 3.48 -3.34
N ILE A 117 -13.22 2.17 -3.23
CA ILE A 117 -13.56 1.31 -4.38
C ILE A 117 -14.87 1.80 -5.02
N ALA A 118 -15.90 2.09 -4.23
CA ALA A 118 -17.19 2.56 -4.75
C ALA A 118 -17.11 3.96 -5.40
N ALA A 119 -16.21 4.82 -4.93
CA ALA A 119 -16.05 6.18 -5.45
C ALA A 119 -15.26 6.26 -6.76
N HIS A 120 -14.56 5.19 -7.16
CA HIS A 120 -13.69 5.19 -8.33
C HIS A 120 -14.10 4.09 -9.33
N PRO A 121 -13.94 4.29 -10.64
CA PRO A 121 -14.24 3.29 -11.66
C PRO A 121 -13.17 2.19 -11.74
N LEU A 122 -12.74 1.66 -10.60
CA LEU A 122 -11.75 0.59 -10.49
C LEU A 122 -12.48 -0.73 -10.26
N ALA A 123 -12.19 -1.73 -11.09
CA ALA A 123 -12.75 -3.05 -10.90
C ALA A 123 -12.11 -3.71 -9.65
N PRO A 124 -12.89 -4.17 -8.65
CA PRO A 124 -12.35 -4.74 -7.42
C PRO A 124 -11.35 -5.89 -7.66
N ARG A 125 -11.61 -6.71 -8.68
CA ARG A 125 -10.73 -7.83 -9.09
C ARG A 125 -9.32 -7.38 -9.51
N ASN A 126 -9.11 -6.09 -9.77
CA ASN A 126 -7.83 -5.51 -10.17
C ASN A 126 -7.03 -5.00 -8.96
N LEU A 127 -7.58 -5.09 -7.74
CA LEU A 127 -6.98 -4.59 -6.52
C LEU A 127 -6.58 -5.76 -5.61
N VAL A 128 -5.32 -5.76 -5.20
CA VAL A 128 -4.72 -6.75 -4.31
C VAL A 128 -4.23 -6.03 -3.07
N PHE A 129 -4.61 -6.52 -1.89
CA PHE A 129 -4.12 -5.99 -0.62
C PHE A 129 -3.17 -7.02 -0.02
N GLU A 130 -1.93 -6.59 0.17
CA GLU A 130 -0.88 -7.40 0.78
C GLU A 130 -0.67 -6.92 2.20
N ILE A 131 -0.77 -7.85 3.13
CA ILE A 131 -0.58 -7.60 4.54
C ILE A 131 0.87 -7.91 4.87
N THR A 132 1.55 -6.90 5.40
CA THR A 132 2.90 -7.04 5.91
C THR A 132 2.83 -6.94 7.43
N ASP A 133 3.21 -7.99 8.14
CA ASP A 133 3.62 -7.83 9.54
C ASP A 133 4.90 -7.00 9.55
N GLY A 134 4.92 -5.98 10.42
CA GLY A 134 5.87 -4.87 10.37
C GLY A 134 7.33 -5.33 10.26
N ALA A 135 8.05 -4.72 9.31
CA ALA A 135 9.50 -4.75 9.08
C ALA A 135 10.32 -5.87 9.76
N ASP A 136 10.87 -6.77 8.94
CA ASP A 136 12.05 -7.58 9.24
C ASP A 136 11.96 -8.49 10.49
N GLN A 137 10.81 -9.10 10.76
CA GLN A 137 10.79 -10.30 11.60
C GLN A 137 11.11 -11.49 10.70
N LEU A 138 12.40 -11.82 10.64
CA LEU A 138 12.77 -13.21 10.47
C LEU A 138 12.24 -13.93 11.71
N ASP A 139 11.51 -15.02 11.51
CA ASP A 139 11.17 -15.90 12.62
C ASP A 139 12.46 -16.46 13.27
N GLU A 140 12.33 -17.21 14.37
CA GLU A 140 13.48 -17.80 15.08
C GLU A 140 14.37 -18.68 14.17
N THR A 141 13.87 -19.05 12.98
CA THR A 141 14.55 -19.89 11.99
C THR A 141 15.20 -19.12 10.84
N GLY A 142 15.04 -17.80 10.77
CA GLY A 142 15.60 -17.00 9.68
C GLY A 142 14.73 -16.99 8.42
N GLU A 143 13.45 -17.42 8.52
CA GLU A 143 12.51 -17.41 7.41
C GLU A 143 11.68 -16.11 7.42
N ALA A 144 11.34 -15.61 6.22
CA ALA A 144 10.46 -14.46 6.10
C ALA A 144 9.04 -14.85 6.51
N GLU A 145 8.45 -14.11 7.45
CA GLU A 145 7.05 -14.27 7.86
C GLU A 145 6.10 -14.27 6.64
N PRO A 146 5.03 -15.08 6.66
CA PRO A 146 4.10 -15.21 5.54
C PRO A 146 3.41 -13.88 5.22
N ARG A 147 3.56 -13.41 3.99
CA ARG A 147 2.77 -12.30 3.44
C ARG A 147 1.37 -12.81 3.12
N TYR A 148 0.35 -12.25 3.79
CA TYR A 148 -1.03 -12.56 3.47
C TYR A 148 -1.51 -11.71 2.31
N VAL A 149 -1.94 -12.36 1.23
CA VAL A 149 -2.45 -11.68 0.04
C VAL A 149 -3.95 -11.90 -0.06
N ALA A 150 -4.72 -10.81 -0.02
CA ALA A 150 -6.15 -10.83 -0.22
C ALA A 150 -6.51 -10.10 -1.52
N ARG A 151 -7.27 -10.75 -2.40
CA ARG A 151 -7.82 -10.11 -3.60
C ARG A 151 -9.26 -9.69 -3.36
N CYS A 152 -9.58 -8.45 -3.73
CA CYS A 152 -10.94 -7.97 -3.57
C CYS A 152 -11.87 -8.70 -4.56
N GLY A 153 -12.81 -9.49 -4.04
CA GLY A 153 -13.78 -10.26 -4.83
C GLY A 153 -13.49 -11.76 -4.94
N ASP A 154 -12.38 -12.26 -4.38
CA ASP A 154 -12.21 -13.69 -4.21
C ASP A 154 -13.20 -14.17 -3.13
N GLN A 155 -14.03 -15.17 -3.46
CA GLN A 155 -14.76 -15.88 -2.42
C GLN A 155 -13.74 -16.66 -1.59
N PRO A 156 -13.79 -16.59 -0.25
CA PRO A 156 -12.97 -17.47 0.58
C PRO A 156 -13.26 -18.90 0.15
N GLY A 157 -12.22 -19.60 -0.30
CA GLY A 157 -12.35 -20.98 -0.72
C GLY A 157 -12.92 -21.80 0.43
N LEU A 158 -14.19 -22.16 0.33
CA LEU A 158 -14.68 -23.39 0.97
C LEU A 158 -13.74 -24.48 0.47
N GLY A 159 -12.92 -24.98 1.40
CA GLY A 159 -12.07 -26.13 1.16
C GLY A 159 -12.90 -27.19 0.46
N ARG A 160 -12.39 -27.71 -0.65
CA ARG A 160 -12.92 -28.96 -1.18
C ARG A 160 -12.49 -30.02 -0.17
N ASP A 161 -13.46 -30.47 0.62
CA ASP A 161 -13.45 -31.79 1.25
C ASP A 161 -13.28 -32.88 0.18
#